data_AF-L8IGM6-F1
#
_entry.id   AF-L8IGM6-F1
#
_cell.length_a   1.000
_cell.length_b   1.000
_cell.length_c   1.000
_cell.angle_alpha   90.00
_cell.angle_beta   90.00
_cell.angle_gamma   90.00
#
_symmetry.space_group_name_H-M   'P 1'
#
loop_
_entity.id
_entity.type
_entity.pdbx_description
1 polymer ?
#
loop_
_entity_poly.entity_id
_entity_poly.type
_entity_poly.pdbx_seq_one_letter_code
_entity_poly.pdbx_strand_id
1 'polypeptide(L)' 'AGQLNYVDPATGYVVFTQLAHLQRGQCCGSACRHCPYGQINVKDPSKKKQFNSYFYV' A
#
# COMPACT_ATOMS: atom_id res chain seq x y z
N ALA A 1 20.72 -2.46 0.25
CA ALA A 1 19.63 -1.64 -0.30
C ALA A 1 18.32 -2.04 0.38
N GLY A 2 17.44 -1.10 0.73
CA GLY A 2 16.14 -1.41 1.33
C GLY A 2 15.17 -2.03 0.31
N GLN A 3 14.40 -3.04 0.72
CA GLN A 3 13.45 -3.73 -0.16
C GLN A 3 12.27 -2.81 -0.52
N LEU A 4 11.90 -2.75 -1.80
CA LEU A 4 10.79 -1.94 -2.33
C LEU A 4 9.42 -2.60 -2.11
N ASN A 5 9.39 -3.90 -1.88
CA ASN A 5 8.19 -4.66 -1.63
C ASN A 5 8.50 -5.90 -0.78
N TYR A 6 7.46 -6.48 -0.19
CA TYR A 6 7.51 -7.79 0.46
C TYR A 6 6.20 -8.54 0.16
N VAL A 7 6.22 -9.85 0.32
CA VAL A 7 5.02 -10.69 0.23
C VAL A 7 4.36 -10.73 1.61
N ASP A 8 3.09 -10.35 1.68
CA ASP A 8 2.31 -10.43 2.90
C ASP A 8 2.00 -11.91 3.21
N PRO A 9 2.42 -12.46 4.36
CA PRO A 9 2.27 -13.88 4.64
C PRO A 9 0.81 -14.31 4.86
N ALA A 10 -0.07 -13.38 5.24
CA ALA A 10 -1.48 -13.69 5.45
C ALA A 10 -2.27 -13.79 4.14
N THR A 11 -1.95 -12.94 3.16
CA THR A 11 -2.71 -12.84 1.90
C THR A 11 -1.96 -13.34 0.66
N GLY A 12 -0.63 -13.50 0.75
CA GLY A 12 0.24 -13.80 -0.40
C GLY A 12 0.44 -12.61 -1.36
N TYR A 13 -0.08 -11.42 -1.04
CA TYR A 13 0.04 -10.26 -1.93
C TYR A 13 1.40 -9.60 -1.83
N VAL A 14 1.88 -9.09 -2.97
CA VAL A 14 3.04 -8.20 -3.02
C VAL A 14 2.62 -6.82 -2.55
N VAL A 15 3.24 -6.33 -1.47
CA VAL A 15 2.91 -5.03 -0.88
C VAL A 15 4.00 -4.00 -1.12
N PHE A 16 3.60 -2.93 -1.80
CA PHE A 16 4.13 -1.56 -1.76
C PHE A 16 4.75 -1.14 -0.41
N THR A 17 6.07 -0.98 -0.27
CA THR A 17 6.59 -0.09 0.78
C THR A 17 6.34 1.37 0.43
N GLN A 18 6.43 2.25 1.43
CA GLN A 18 6.31 3.69 1.20
C GLN A 18 7.35 4.20 0.19
N LEU A 19 8.59 3.71 0.29
CA LEU A 19 9.68 4.08 -0.63
C LEU A 19 9.35 3.72 -2.07
N ALA A 20 8.77 2.54 -2.31
CA ALA A 20 8.35 2.15 -3.65
C ALA A 20 7.23 3.02 -4.20
N HIS A 21 6.28 3.42 -3.35
CA HIS A 21 5.25 4.38 -3.76
C HIS A 21 5.83 5.76 -4.09
N LEU A 22 6.77 6.26 -3.28
CA LEU A 22 7.45 7.52 -3.53
C LEU A 22 8.25 7.48 -4.84
N GLN A 23 8.97 6.39 -5.11
CA GLN A 23 9.69 6.20 -6.39
C GLN A 23 8.73 6.10 -7.58
N ARG A 24 7.58 5.44 -7.40
CA ARG A 24 6.55 5.31 -8.45
C ARG A 24 5.80 6.63 -8.70
N GLY A 25 5.71 7.50 -7.69
CA GLY A 25 5.01 8.78 -7.76
C GLY A 25 3.47 8.68 -7.71
N GLN A 26 2.89 7.49 -7.47
CA GLN A 26 1.43 7.31 -7.48
C GLN A 26 0.94 6.10 -6.66
N CYS A 27 -0.35 6.13 -6.30
CA CYS A 27 -1.05 5.01 -5.66
C CYS A 27 -1.19 3.83 -6.64
N CYS A 28 -0.88 2.60 -6.19
CA CYS A 28 -0.97 1.41 -7.03
C CYS A 28 -2.41 0.89 -7.23
N GLY A 29 -3.37 1.34 -6.42
CA GLY A 29 -4.77 0.89 -6.46
C GLY A 29 -5.06 -0.46 -5.79
N SER A 30 -4.06 -1.09 -5.18
CA SER A 30 -4.18 -2.42 -4.53
C SER A 30 -4.36 -2.36 -3.01
N ALA A 31 -4.76 -1.22 -2.45
CA ALA A 31 -4.93 -1.01 -1.00
C ALA A 31 -3.71 -1.39 -0.16
N CYS A 32 -2.50 -1.08 -0.65
CA CYS A 32 -1.25 -1.33 0.07
C CYS A 32 -1.22 -0.58 1.42
N ARG A 33 -0.64 -1.22 2.44
CA ARG A 33 -0.64 -0.70 3.80
C ARG A 33 0.21 0.57 3.98
N HIS A 34 1.20 0.77 3.12
CA HIS A 34 2.14 1.90 3.19
C HIS A 34 1.92 2.93 2.06
N CYS A 35 0.69 3.06 1.55
CA CYS A 35 0.40 4.03 0.50
C CYS A 35 0.42 5.47 1.07
N PRO A 36 1.34 6.35 0.65
CA PRO A 36 1.39 7.74 1.12
C PRO A 36 0.31 8.63 0.47
N TYR A 37 -0.40 8.10 -0.54
CA TYR A 37 -1.36 8.84 -1.35
C TYR A 37 -2.82 8.54 -0.98
N GLY A 38 -3.11 8.23 0.29
CA GLY A 38 -4.50 8.12 0.73
C GLY A 38 -5.33 7.00 0.08
N GLN A 39 -4.69 5.98 -0.51
CA GLN A 39 -5.36 4.94 -1.30
C GLN A 39 -6.29 5.49 -2.41
N ILE A 40 -5.97 6.66 -2.99
CA ILE A 40 -6.84 7.35 -3.98
C ILE A 40 -7.22 6.51 -5.19
N ASN A 41 -6.34 5.62 -5.65
CA ASN A 41 -6.57 4.78 -6.84
C ASN A 41 -7.24 3.43 -6.52
N VAL A 42 -7.62 3.17 -5.28
CA VAL A 42 -8.37 1.97 -4.92
C VAL A 42 -9.82 2.15 -5.37
N LYS A 43 -10.17 1.50 -6.48
CA LYS A 43 -11.49 1.65 -7.14
C LYS A 43 -12.64 1.10 -6.30
N ASP A 44 -12.39 0.00 -5.62
CA ASP A 44 -13.38 -0.68 -4.78
C ASP A 44 -13.35 -0.09 -3.37
N PRO A 45 -14.40 0.64 -2.94
CA PRO A 45 -14.44 1.24 -1.61
C PRO A 45 -14.35 0.19 -0.49
N SER A 46 -14.85 -1.03 -0.72
CA SER A 46 -14.80 -2.13 0.26
C SER A 46 -13.38 -2.64 0.51
N LYS A 47 -12.43 -2.34 -0.39
CA LYS A 47 -11.01 -2.68 -0.22
C LYS A 47 -10.21 -1.58 0.46
N LYS A 48 -10.76 -0.37 0.61
CA LYS A 48 -10.06 0.71 1.30
C LYS A 48 -9.90 0.35 2.77
N LYS A 49 -8.69 0.53 3.27
CA LYS A 49 -8.30 0.19 4.63
C LYS A 49 -8.40 1.39 5.55
N GLN A 50 -8.46 1.15 6.86
CA GLN A 50 -8.48 2.23 7.85
C GLN A 50 -7.05 2.59 8.27
N PHE A 51 -6.79 3.89 8.42
CA PHE A 51 -5.48 4.36 8.87
C PHE A 51 -5.41 4.34 10.40
N ASN A 52 -4.42 3.65 10.96
CA ASN A 52 -4.25 3.48 12.40
C ASN A 52 -3.17 4.39 13.03
N SER A 53 -2.85 5.54 12.41
CA SER A 53 -1.72 6.45 12.70
C SER A 53 -0.34 6.04 12.20
N TYR A 54 -0.10 4.76 11.90
CA TYR A 54 1.18 4.28 11.39
C TYR A 54 1.08 3.68 9.98
N PHE A 55 0.00 2.94 9.68
CA PHE A 55 -0.26 2.36 8.37
C PHE A 55 -1.76 2.08 8.16
N TYR A 56 -2.11 1.66 6.95
CA TYR A 56 -3.44 1.21 6.59
C TYR A 56 -3.63 -0.26 6.94
N VAL A 57 -4.62 -0.58 7.78
CA VAL A 57 -4.98 -1.94 8.21
C VAL A 57 -6.34 -2.34 7.68
#